data_AF-A0A1X3RP95-F1
#
_entry.id   AF-A0A1X3RP95-F1
#
_cell.length_a   1.000
_cell.length_b   1.000
_cell.length_c   1.000
_cell.angle_alpha   90.00
_cell.angle_beta   90.00
_cell.angle_gamma   90.00
#
_symmetry.space_group_name_H-M   'P 1'
#
loop_
_entity.id
_entity.type
_entity.pdbx_description
1 polymer ?
#
loop_
_entity_poly.entity_id
_entity_poly.type
_entity_poly.pdbx_seq_one_letter_code
_entity_poly.pdbx_strand_id
1 'polypeptide(L)'
;MYTLILTATSTASANGSDTNTATAILMNGNQYVSGETIEFRLLTGSAIFSDGTPIKQVTTNSLGAASVEYTDTVGETISILAIMKANATVYSTATSSFDGNEPAPVPELKVTRVYNENDKTFSSGGPHYLFIGAKFYIELNEVSSSTVWGSNDANVAVKNVNGLGYVTIKGTPASSVVRITFEHASGSGSYDVACNLYIDNIHAEYEPKLTPNKSEFLAIYNEWGDMSTFDWGTGKNVYYYYARKDSVYSYVIDMSTGSESLYPIHSCDSATKLTLTSKPI
;
A
#
# COMPACT_ATOMS: atom_id res chain seq x y z
N MET A 1 -57.63 14.88 14.25
CA MET A 1 -56.75 15.91 13.64
C MET A 1 -55.38 15.29 13.52
N TYR A 2 -54.75 15.38 12.35
CA TYR A 2 -53.42 14.83 12.14
C TYR A 2 -52.35 15.71 12.77
N THR A 3 -51.35 15.05 13.36
CA THR A 3 -50.16 15.67 13.93
C THR A 3 -48.93 14.93 13.42
N LEU A 4 -47.93 15.68 12.98
CA LEU A 4 -46.63 15.14 12.57
C LEU A 4 -45.55 15.69 13.48
N ILE A 5 -44.73 14.81 14.05
CA ILE A 5 -43.59 15.17 14.89
C ILE A 5 -42.34 14.71 14.16
N LEU A 6 -41.39 15.61 13.94
CA LEU A 6 -40.10 15.31 13.33
C LEU A 6 -38.97 15.49 14.34
N THR A 7 -38.11 14.49 14.45
CA THR A 7 -36.83 14.56 15.16
C THR A 7 -35.69 14.22 14.22
N ALA A 8 -34.50 14.77 14.48
CA ALA A 8 -33.30 14.51 13.70
C ALA A 8 -32.08 14.39 14.63
N THR A 9 -31.11 13.55 14.24
CA THR A 9 -29.82 13.45 14.93
C THR A 9 -28.82 14.48 14.41
N SER A 10 -27.77 14.76 15.19
CA SER A 10 -26.67 15.66 14.82
C SER A 10 -25.32 15.10 15.28
N THR A 11 -25.05 13.84 14.93
CA THR A 11 -23.90 13.07 15.43
C THR A 11 -22.90 12.69 14.36
N ALA A 12 -23.24 12.89 13.07
CA ALA A 12 -22.39 12.51 11.95
C ALA A 12 -21.30 13.55 11.64
N SER A 13 -20.12 13.07 11.25
CA SER A 13 -19.06 13.88 10.65
C SER A 13 -19.40 14.20 9.20
N ALA A 14 -18.90 15.33 8.68
CA ALA A 14 -19.10 15.76 7.30
C ALA A 14 -18.16 15.05 6.29
N ASN A 15 -18.08 13.71 6.33
CA ASN A 15 -17.16 12.91 5.50
C ASN A 15 -17.82 12.21 4.30
N GLY A 16 -19.12 12.45 4.07
CA GLY A 16 -19.89 11.82 3.00
C GLY A 16 -20.23 10.35 3.22
N SER A 17 -19.80 9.73 4.33
CA SER A 17 -20.14 8.35 4.70
C SER A 17 -20.95 8.24 5.99
N ASP A 18 -20.68 9.08 6.98
CA ASP A 18 -21.41 9.08 8.25
C ASP A 18 -22.81 9.67 8.07
N THR A 19 -23.81 9.01 8.66
CA THR A 19 -25.21 9.34 8.46
C THR A 19 -25.83 9.98 9.70
N ASN A 20 -26.60 11.05 9.48
CA ASN A 20 -27.64 11.45 10.42
C ASN A 20 -28.99 10.81 10.03
N THR A 21 -29.91 10.72 10.99
CA THR A 21 -31.25 10.14 10.79
C THR A 21 -32.32 11.15 11.14
N ALA A 22 -33.34 11.26 10.30
CA ALA A 22 -34.57 12.00 10.59
C ALA A 22 -35.75 11.02 10.68
N THR A 23 -36.55 11.15 11.74
CA THR A 23 -37.70 10.29 12.00
C THR A 23 -38.95 11.14 12.19
N ALA A 24 -39.95 10.90 11.35
CA ALA A 24 -41.27 11.51 11.45
C ALA A 24 -42.26 10.51 12.06
N ILE A 25 -43.07 10.97 13.02
CA ILE A 25 -44.15 10.18 13.63
C ILE A 25 -45.50 10.86 13.32
N LEU A 26 -46.36 10.15 12.61
CA LEU A 26 -47.71 10.60 12.25
C LEU A 26 -48.75 10.01 13.20
N MET A 27 -49.58 10.88 13.76
CA MET A 27 -50.72 10.51 14.61
C MET A 27 -52.00 11.19 14.13
N ASN A 28 -53.15 10.56 14.40
CA ASN A 28 -54.46 11.19 14.30
C ASN A 28 -55.12 11.17 15.68
N GLY A 29 -55.12 12.31 16.35
CA GLY A 29 -55.38 12.33 17.80
C GLY A 29 -54.31 11.54 18.55
N ASN A 30 -54.72 10.51 19.29
CA ASN A 30 -53.82 9.67 20.10
C ASN A 30 -53.48 8.32 19.44
N GLN A 31 -53.81 8.13 18.16
CA GLN A 31 -53.57 6.89 17.42
C GLN A 31 -52.47 7.08 16.39
N TYR A 32 -51.53 6.13 16.32
CA TYR A 32 -50.52 6.06 15.27
C TYR A 32 -51.15 5.73 13.92
N VAL A 33 -50.64 6.35 12.85
CA VAL A 33 -51.19 6.22 11.51
C VAL A 33 -50.18 5.52 10.60
N SER A 34 -50.45 4.27 10.27
CA SER A 34 -49.62 3.45 9.38
C SER A 34 -50.07 3.55 7.91
N GLY A 35 -49.15 3.34 6.96
CA GLY A 35 -49.46 3.25 5.53
C GLY A 35 -49.52 4.59 4.80
N GLU A 36 -49.27 5.70 5.50
CA GLU A 36 -49.28 7.05 4.91
C GLU A 36 -47.89 7.44 4.41
N THR A 37 -47.83 8.13 3.28
CA THR A 37 -46.55 8.55 2.70
C THR A 37 -46.11 9.89 3.28
N ILE A 38 -44.93 9.91 3.89
CA ILE A 38 -44.24 11.12 4.32
C ILE A 38 -43.15 11.47 3.31
N GLU A 39 -43.13 12.70 2.85
CA GLU A 39 -42.05 13.27 2.05
C GLU A 39 -41.10 14.06 2.95
N PHE A 40 -39.83 13.65 2.97
CA PHE A 40 -38.73 14.36 3.59
C PHE A 40 -38.02 15.23 2.57
N ARG A 41 -37.70 16.47 2.95
CA ARG A 41 -36.92 17.42 2.14
C ARG A 41 -35.79 18.00 2.98
N LEU A 42 -34.59 18.00 2.42
CA LEU A 42 -33.45 18.75 2.95
C LEU A 42 -33.52 20.14 2.31
N LEU A 43 -33.90 21.17 3.08
CA LEU A 43 -34.27 22.49 2.56
C LEU A 43 -33.08 23.42 2.33
N THR A 44 -31.99 23.19 3.06
CA THR A 44 -30.78 24.04 3.04
C THR A 44 -29.55 23.15 3.06
N GLY A 45 -28.44 23.64 2.52
CA GLY A 45 -27.16 22.93 2.53
C GLY A 45 -26.95 21.98 1.35
N SER A 46 -25.93 21.13 1.46
CA SER A 46 -25.48 20.14 0.48
C SER A 46 -25.79 18.69 0.84
N ALA A 47 -26.40 18.45 2.00
CA ALA A 47 -26.77 17.10 2.43
C ALA A 47 -27.68 16.39 1.41
N ILE A 48 -27.48 15.08 1.28
CA ILE A 48 -28.20 14.21 0.35
C ILE A 48 -28.66 12.92 1.04
N PHE A 49 -29.78 12.37 0.60
CA PHE A 49 -30.18 11.01 0.96
C PHE A 49 -29.33 9.98 0.21
N SER A 50 -29.44 8.71 0.61
CA SER A 50 -28.66 7.59 0.03
C SER A 50 -28.87 7.37 -1.48
N ASP A 51 -29.90 7.94 -2.09
CA ASP A 51 -30.12 7.92 -3.54
C ASP A 51 -29.55 9.16 -4.27
N GLY A 52 -28.81 10.01 -3.56
CA GLY A 52 -28.19 11.22 -4.09
C GLY A 52 -29.14 12.39 -4.28
N THR A 53 -30.38 12.31 -3.78
CA THR A 53 -31.39 13.37 -3.93
C THR A 53 -31.67 14.09 -2.60
N PRO A 54 -32.15 15.35 -2.63
CA PRO A 54 -32.54 16.07 -1.42
C PRO A 54 -34.01 15.80 -1.00
N ILE A 55 -34.71 14.89 -1.68
CA ILE A 55 -36.12 14.58 -1.43
C ILE A 55 -36.32 13.07 -1.38
N LYS A 56 -36.87 12.55 -0.27
CA LYS A 56 -37.17 11.12 -0.11
C LYS A 56 -38.59 10.90 0.37
N GLN A 57 -39.27 9.91 -0.17
CA GLN A 57 -40.61 9.51 0.28
C GLN A 57 -40.53 8.16 0.99
N VAL A 58 -41.14 8.07 2.18
CA VAL A 58 -41.18 6.87 3.01
C VAL A 58 -42.58 6.68 3.58
N THR A 59 -43.08 5.46 3.55
CA THR A 59 -44.39 5.11 4.11
C THR A 59 -44.28 4.82 5.60
N THR A 60 -45.22 5.33 6.40
CA THR A 60 -45.25 5.08 7.84
C THR A 60 -45.51 3.62 8.18
N ASN A 61 -44.78 3.09 9.17
CA ASN A 61 -44.96 1.74 9.69
C ASN A 61 -46.15 1.66 10.68
N SER A 62 -46.33 0.51 11.34
CA SER A 62 -47.41 0.27 12.32
C SER A 62 -47.38 1.19 13.55
N LEU A 63 -46.24 1.83 13.82
CA LEU A 63 -46.06 2.83 14.88
C LEU A 63 -46.19 4.27 14.34
N GLY A 64 -46.68 4.43 13.11
CA GLY A 64 -46.80 5.74 12.46
C GLY A 64 -45.46 6.38 12.13
N ALA A 65 -44.35 5.64 12.22
CA ALA A 65 -43.01 6.17 12.02
C ALA A 65 -42.53 5.97 10.58
N ALA A 66 -41.89 7.00 10.02
CA ALA A 66 -41.13 6.98 8.78
C ALA A 66 -39.75 7.58 9.06
N SER A 67 -38.67 6.94 8.57
CA SER A 67 -37.30 7.38 8.84
C SER A 67 -36.46 7.40 7.57
N VAL A 68 -35.52 8.34 7.52
CA VAL A 68 -34.55 8.50 6.43
C VAL A 68 -33.16 8.77 6.99
N GLU A 69 -32.14 8.30 6.27
CA GLU A 69 -30.73 8.56 6.54
C GLU A 69 -30.15 9.46 5.44
N TYR A 70 -29.30 10.39 5.84
CA TYR A 70 -28.67 11.36 4.95
C TYR A 70 -27.23 11.65 5.39
N THR A 71 -26.40 11.99 4.41
CA THR A 71 -24.96 12.25 4.56
C THR A 71 -24.62 13.64 4.01
N ASP A 72 -23.51 14.20 4.43
CA ASP A 72 -22.96 15.45 3.89
C ASP A 72 -21.43 15.38 3.83
N THR A 73 -20.83 16.12 2.91
CA THR A 73 -19.39 16.34 2.79
C THR A 73 -18.95 17.71 3.32
N VAL A 74 -19.91 18.54 3.75
CA VAL A 74 -19.66 19.89 4.28
C VAL A 74 -20.17 19.97 5.72
N GLY A 75 -19.33 20.48 6.62
CA GLY A 75 -19.74 20.76 7.99
C GLY A 75 -20.71 21.93 8.04
N GLU A 76 -21.98 21.66 8.30
CA GLU A 76 -23.03 22.67 8.36
C GLU A 76 -24.23 22.24 9.21
N THR A 77 -25.21 23.14 9.37
CA THR A 77 -26.51 22.82 9.98
C THR A 77 -27.61 23.00 8.95
N ILE A 78 -28.34 21.93 8.67
CA ILE A 78 -29.40 21.89 7.67
C ILE A 78 -30.79 21.94 8.32
N SER A 79 -31.78 22.42 7.56
CA SER A 79 -33.20 22.35 7.90
C SER A 79 -33.88 21.21 7.15
N ILE A 80 -34.63 20.39 7.87
CA ILE A 80 -35.34 19.22 7.36
C ILE A 80 -36.84 19.46 7.50
N LEU A 81 -37.59 19.16 6.44
CA LEU A 81 -39.05 19.25 6.41
C LEU A 81 -39.63 17.88 6.13
N ALA A 82 -40.54 17.42 6.99
CA ALA A 82 -41.37 16.26 6.75
C ALA A 82 -42.81 16.72 6.47
N ILE A 83 -43.43 16.21 5.40
CA ILE A 83 -44.79 16.56 4.98
C ILE A 83 -45.59 15.30 4.69
N MET A 84 -46.82 15.22 5.18
CA MET A 84 -47.75 14.18 4.75
C MET A 84 -48.18 14.42 3.30
N LYS A 85 -47.88 13.50 2.39
CA LYS A 85 -48.10 13.69 0.95
C LYS A 85 -49.57 13.90 0.59
N ALA A 86 -50.48 13.23 1.29
CA ALA A 86 -51.92 13.36 1.07
C ALA A 86 -52.50 14.67 1.64
N ASN A 87 -51.79 15.34 2.55
CA ASN A 87 -52.22 16.61 3.11
C ASN A 87 -51.01 17.50 3.51
N ALA A 88 -50.65 18.42 2.61
CA ALA A 88 -49.50 19.31 2.81
C ALA A 88 -49.63 20.28 4.00
N THR A 89 -50.83 20.44 4.60
CA THR A 89 -50.98 21.24 5.82
C THR A 89 -50.46 20.50 7.07
N VAL A 90 -50.17 19.21 6.96
CA VAL A 90 -49.61 18.37 8.03
C VAL A 90 -48.13 18.24 7.77
N TYR A 91 -47.33 19.07 8.43
CA TYR A 91 -45.89 19.10 8.27
C TYR A 91 -45.18 19.36 9.60
N SER A 92 -43.88 19.08 9.65
CA SER A 92 -43.01 19.38 10.77
C SER A 92 -41.59 19.65 10.29
N THR A 93 -40.86 20.47 11.03
CA THR A 93 -39.49 20.86 10.70
C THR A 93 -38.55 20.54 11.85
N ALA A 94 -37.33 20.13 11.53
CA ALA A 94 -36.23 19.94 12.48
C ALA A 94 -34.92 20.43 11.86
N THR A 95 -33.90 20.61 12.71
CA THR A 95 -32.54 20.92 12.27
C THR A 95 -31.61 19.75 12.59
N SER A 96 -30.60 19.55 11.76
CA SER A 96 -29.58 18.53 11.92
C SER A 96 -28.22 19.11 11.56
N SER A 97 -27.17 18.76 12.31
CA SER A 97 -25.82 19.30 12.10
C SER A 97 -24.83 18.18 11.74
N PHE A 98 -23.91 18.51 10.85
CA PHE A 98 -22.72 17.70 10.55
C PHE A 98 -21.49 18.39 11.14
N ASP A 99 -20.63 17.63 11.82
CA ASP A 99 -19.39 18.18 12.35
C ASP A 99 -18.38 18.36 11.20
N GLY A 100 -18.02 19.62 10.94
CA GLY A 100 -17.00 20.00 9.95
C GLY A 100 -15.57 19.92 10.48
N ASN A 101 -15.38 19.59 11.76
CA ASN A 101 -14.06 19.52 12.38
C ASN A 101 -13.47 18.11 12.37
N GLU A 102 -13.91 17.22 11.47
CA GLU A 102 -13.09 16.04 11.21
C GLU A 102 -11.75 16.54 10.64
N PRO A 103 -10.60 16.26 11.29
CA PRO A 103 -9.32 16.57 10.67
C PRO A 103 -9.30 15.87 9.32
N ALA A 104 -8.95 16.61 8.26
CA ALA A 104 -8.75 16.03 6.94
C ALA A 104 -7.97 14.72 7.07
N PRO A 105 -8.30 13.65 6.31
CA PRO A 105 -7.58 12.39 6.37
C PRO A 105 -6.09 12.69 6.35
N VAL A 106 -5.38 12.37 7.44
CA VAL A 106 -3.94 12.61 7.50
C VAL A 106 -3.35 11.86 6.31
N PRO A 107 -2.70 12.55 5.35
CA PRO A 107 -2.19 11.88 4.17
C PRO A 107 -1.22 10.81 4.64
N GLU A 108 -1.62 9.56 4.44
CA GLU A 108 -0.84 8.42 4.91
C GLU A 108 0.42 8.31 4.03
N LEU A 109 1.58 8.32 4.67
CA LEU A 109 2.85 8.15 4.01
C LEU A 109 3.02 6.69 3.60
N LYS A 110 3.06 6.43 2.29
CA LYS A 110 3.02 5.09 1.70
C LYS A 110 4.21 4.87 0.79
N VAL A 111 4.73 3.65 0.80
CA VAL A 111 5.70 3.19 -0.20
C VAL A 111 4.98 3.07 -1.55
N THR A 112 5.47 3.80 -2.55
CA THR A 112 4.95 3.77 -3.92
C THR A 112 5.78 2.88 -4.83
N ARG A 113 7.08 2.78 -4.55
CA ARG A 113 8.00 2.00 -5.38
C ARG A 113 9.22 1.55 -4.58
N VAL A 114 9.72 0.36 -4.87
CA VAL A 114 11.04 -0.11 -4.43
C VAL A 114 11.80 -0.60 -5.64
N TYR A 115 12.99 -0.07 -5.89
CA TYR A 115 13.75 -0.32 -7.12
C TYR A 115 15.26 -0.20 -6.91
N ASN A 116 16.06 -0.74 -7.82
CA ASN A 116 17.53 -0.74 -7.69
C ASN A 116 18.24 0.21 -8.67
N GLU A 117 19.57 0.16 -8.70
CA GLU A 117 20.40 1.03 -9.56
C GLU A 117 20.20 0.78 -11.07
N ASN A 118 19.57 -0.33 -11.46
CA ASN A 118 19.13 -0.61 -12.83
C ASN A 118 17.74 -0.03 -13.16
N ASP A 119 17.16 0.79 -12.27
CA ASP A 119 15.75 1.24 -12.34
C ASP A 119 14.73 0.09 -12.38
N LYS A 120 15.15 -1.11 -11.93
CA LYS A 120 14.29 -2.29 -11.91
C LYS A 120 13.46 -2.30 -10.64
N THR A 121 12.14 -2.28 -10.80
CA THR A 121 11.18 -2.32 -9.68
C THR A 121 11.03 -3.74 -9.15
N PHE A 122 11.10 -3.89 -7.83
CA PHE A 122 10.83 -5.16 -7.16
C PHE A 122 9.33 -5.39 -6.97
N SER A 123 8.93 -6.66 -6.92
CA SER A 123 7.60 -7.03 -6.44
C SER A 123 7.44 -6.66 -4.96
N SER A 124 6.19 -6.54 -4.51
CA SER A 124 5.87 -6.27 -3.10
C SER A 124 6.59 -7.24 -2.15
N GLY A 125 7.17 -6.71 -1.07
CA GLY A 125 7.96 -7.46 -0.09
C GLY A 125 9.42 -7.73 -0.50
N GLY A 126 9.78 -7.43 -1.76
CA GLY A 126 11.14 -7.58 -2.27
C GLY A 126 12.06 -6.39 -1.95
N PRO A 127 13.37 -6.52 -2.22
CA PRO A 127 14.02 -7.69 -2.82
C PRO A 127 14.07 -8.91 -1.90
N HIS A 128 13.99 -10.11 -2.49
CA HIS A 128 13.97 -11.39 -1.79
C HIS A 128 15.33 -12.10 -1.75
N TYR A 129 16.19 -11.80 -2.72
CA TYR A 129 17.52 -12.37 -2.85
C TYR A 129 18.55 -11.31 -2.49
N LEU A 130 18.99 -11.30 -1.23
CA LEU A 130 19.91 -10.28 -0.72
C LEU A 130 21.36 -10.73 -0.84
N PHE A 131 22.26 -9.74 -0.87
CA PHE A 131 23.67 -10.01 -0.98
C PHE A 131 24.54 -8.84 -0.53
N ILE A 132 25.80 -9.09 -0.19
CA ILE A 132 26.72 -8.02 0.24
C ILE A 132 26.98 -7.03 -0.90
N GLY A 133 26.75 -5.74 -0.64
CA GLY A 133 26.87 -4.68 -1.63
C GLY A 133 25.57 -4.36 -2.39
N ALA A 134 24.49 -5.10 -2.17
CA ALA A 134 23.18 -4.80 -2.76
C ALA A 134 22.72 -3.39 -2.38
N LYS A 135 22.25 -2.63 -3.38
CA LYS A 135 21.80 -1.23 -3.23
C LYS A 135 20.43 -1.05 -3.89
N PHE A 136 19.51 -0.41 -3.16
CA PHE A 136 18.19 -0.10 -3.69
C PHE A 136 17.58 1.14 -3.03
N TYR A 137 16.47 1.60 -3.60
CA TYR A 137 15.74 2.79 -3.22
C TYR A 137 14.32 2.42 -2.82
N ILE A 138 13.81 3.07 -1.77
CA ILE A 138 12.41 3.10 -1.39
C ILE A 138 11.87 4.50 -1.66
N GLU A 139 10.82 4.57 -2.47
CA GLU A 139 10.10 5.79 -2.80
C GLU A 139 8.77 5.84 -2.06
N LEU A 140 8.44 7.02 -1.54
CA LEU A 140 7.18 7.29 -0.87
C LEU A 140 6.28 8.13 -1.79
N ASN A 141 4.99 8.18 -1.49
CA ASN A 141 4.05 9.10 -2.14
C ASN A 141 4.38 10.58 -1.89
N GLU A 142 5.25 10.87 -0.92
CA GLU A 142 5.83 12.18 -0.66
C GLU A 142 7.36 12.05 -0.55
N VAL A 143 8.08 12.45 -1.61
CA VAL A 143 9.55 12.45 -1.61
C VAL A 143 10.04 13.73 -0.94
N SER A 144 10.75 13.58 0.18
CA SER A 144 11.22 14.73 0.98
C SER A 144 12.59 14.49 1.61
N SER A 145 13.49 15.47 1.47
CA SER A 145 14.82 15.43 2.08
C SER A 145 14.79 15.49 3.61
N SER A 146 13.66 15.86 4.22
CA SER A 146 13.46 15.82 5.68
C SER A 146 13.02 14.46 6.20
N THR A 147 12.66 13.51 5.32
CA THR A 147 12.28 12.15 5.75
C THR A 147 13.46 11.46 6.44
N VAL A 148 13.24 11.03 7.67
CA VAL A 148 14.21 10.26 8.46
C VAL A 148 14.01 8.79 8.13
N TRP A 149 15.10 8.11 7.80
CA TRP A 149 15.09 6.69 7.46
C TRP A 149 15.90 5.88 8.46
N GLY A 150 15.46 4.65 8.74
CA GLY A 150 16.11 3.74 9.67
C GLY A 150 16.02 2.28 9.23
N SER A 151 16.79 1.43 9.90
CA SER A 151 16.76 -0.02 9.76
C SER A 151 16.84 -0.65 11.14
N ASN A 152 16.14 -1.77 11.35
CA ASN A 152 16.25 -2.57 12.56
C ASN A 152 17.47 -3.52 12.56
N ASP A 153 18.21 -3.59 11.46
CA ASP A 153 19.33 -4.51 11.27
C ASP A 153 20.66 -3.75 11.10
N ALA A 154 21.66 -4.10 11.90
CA ALA A 154 22.98 -3.46 11.90
C ALA A 154 23.78 -3.72 10.61
N ASN A 155 23.45 -4.79 9.88
CA ASN A 155 24.06 -5.13 8.60
C ASN A 155 23.36 -4.46 7.41
N VAL A 156 22.38 -3.59 7.67
CA VAL A 156 21.62 -2.86 6.67
C VAL A 156 21.69 -1.37 6.98
N ALA A 157 22.28 -0.60 6.07
CA ALA A 157 22.33 0.84 6.21
C ALA A 157 21.29 1.51 5.33
N VAL A 158 20.69 2.57 5.87
CA VAL A 158 19.73 3.39 5.14
C VAL A 158 20.12 4.84 5.31
N LYS A 159 20.06 5.61 4.23
CA LYS A 159 20.25 7.07 4.26
C LYS A 159 19.25 7.74 3.33
N ASN A 160 18.92 8.99 3.64
CA ASN A 160 18.14 9.82 2.72
C ASN A 160 19.04 10.26 1.55
N VAL A 161 18.61 10.00 0.32
CA VAL A 161 19.24 10.53 -0.90
C VAL A 161 18.13 11.18 -1.72
N ASN A 162 18.12 12.52 -1.75
CA ASN A 162 17.12 13.33 -2.47
C ASN A 162 15.67 12.96 -2.11
N GLY A 163 15.44 12.61 -0.85
CA GLY A 163 14.13 12.21 -0.32
C GLY A 163 13.78 10.74 -0.44
N LEU A 164 14.63 9.94 -1.06
CA LEU A 164 14.48 8.49 -1.18
C LEU A 164 15.21 7.76 -0.05
N GLY A 165 14.67 6.62 0.37
CA GLY A 165 15.34 5.70 1.28
C GLY A 165 16.36 4.87 0.51
N TYR A 166 17.62 5.30 0.48
CA TYR A 166 18.70 4.54 -0.15
C TYR A 166 19.25 3.51 0.83
N VAL A 167 19.02 2.23 0.52
CA VAL A 167 19.37 1.07 1.34
C VAL A 167 20.62 0.40 0.79
N THR A 168 21.52 -0.03 1.67
CA THR A 168 22.73 -0.80 1.32
C THR A 168 22.89 -1.98 2.27
N ILE A 169 23.02 -3.18 1.72
CA ILE A 169 23.30 -4.42 2.47
C ILE A 169 24.81 -4.53 2.68
N LYS A 170 25.26 -4.47 3.94
CA LYS A 170 26.68 -4.48 4.33
C LYS A 170 27.19 -5.84 4.78
N GLY A 171 26.29 -6.75 5.14
CA GLY A 171 26.59 -8.08 5.66
C GLY A 171 25.33 -8.93 5.74
N THR A 172 25.43 -10.10 6.35
CA THR A 172 24.32 -11.04 6.51
C THR A 172 23.25 -10.44 7.42
N PRO A 173 22.00 -10.24 6.98
CA PRO A 173 20.91 -9.85 7.86
C PRO A 173 20.78 -10.79 9.06
N ALA A 174 20.52 -10.23 10.24
CA ALA A 174 20.33 -10.98 11.48
C ALA A 174 18.98 -11.71 11.54
N SER A 175 18.05 -11.38 10.64
CA SER A 175 16.68 -11.89 10.58
C SER A 175 16.29 -12.23 9.14
N SER A 176 15.31 -13.13 8.97
CA SER A 176 14.66 -13.38 7.67
C SER A 176 13.78 -12.22 7.20
N VAL A 177 13.52 -11.24 8.06
CA VAL A 177 12.85 -9.99 7.70
C VAL A 177 13.67 -8.81 8.20
N VAL A 178 14.06 -7.94 7.28
CA VAL A 178 14.67 -6.64 7.56
C VAL A 178 13.60 -5.58 7.47
N ARG A 179 13.42 -4.80 8.53
CA ARG A 179 12.46 -3.69 8.58
C ARG A 179 13.16 -2.37 8.35
N ILE A 180 12.75 -1.69 7.29
CA ILE A 180 13.15 -0.32 6.99
C ILE A 180 12.06 0.61 7.51
N THR A 181 12.40 1.57 8.35
CA THR A 181 11.45 2.54 8.91
C THR A 181 11.63 3.91 8.28
N PHE A 182 10.55 4.66 8.20
CA PHE A 182 10.57 6.04 7.72
C PHE A 182 9.65 6.93 8.55
N GLU A 183 10.06 8.17 8.76
CA GLU A 183 9.32 9.18 9.52
C GLU A 183 9.45 10.55 8.84
N HIS A 184 8.32 11.24 8.70
CA HIS A 184 8.17 12.57 8.12
C HIS A 184 7.09 13.35 8.89
N ALA A 185 6.98 14.67 8.66
CA ALA A 185 5.95 15.49 9.28
C ALA A 185 4.51 15.04 8.95
N SER A 186 4.32 14.39 7.79
CA SER A 186 3.04 13.85 7.35
C SER A 186 2.71 12.47 7.92
N GLY A 187 3.68 11.76 8.52
CA GLY A 187 3.45 10.45 9.12
C GLY A 187 4.70 9.58 9.22
N SER A 188 4.52 8.35 9.68
CA SER A 188 5.58 7.35 9.78
C SER A 188 5.07 5.99 9.32
N GLY A 189 6.02 5.11 8.99
CA GLY A 189 5.70 3.77 8.53
C GLY A 189 6.93 2.88 8.44
N SER A 190 6.72 1.69 7.88
CA SER A 190 7.80 0.74 7.64
C SER A 190 7.58 -0.09 6.38
N TYR A 191 8.68 -0.57 5.82
CA TYR A 191 8.72 -1.53 4.73
C TYR A 191 9.52 -2.76 5.16
N ASP A 192 8.89 -3.93 5.07
CA ASP A 192 9.52 -5.21 5.44
C ASP A 192 10.09 -5.88 4.19
N VAL A 193 11.39 -6.12 4.20
CA VAL A 193 12.13 -6.84 3.16
C VAL A 193 12.26 -8.29 3.59
N ALA A 194 11.64 -9.20 2.84
CA ALA A 194 11.69 -10.64 3.13
C ALA A 194 12.97 -11.27 2.57
N CYS A 195 13.93 -11.61 3.43
CA CYS A 195 15.18 -12.25 3.04
C CYS A 195 14.97 -13.77 2.87
N ASN A 196 14.69 -14.20 1.64
CA ASN A 196 14.52 -15.62 1.32
C ASN A 196 15.87 -16.33 1.08
N LEU A 197 16.85 -15.58 0.56
CA LEU A 197 18.19 -16.05 0.32
C LEU A 197 19.18 -14.91 0.55
N TYR A 198 20.26 -15.19 1.28
CA TYR A 198 21.40 -14.29 1.40
C TYR A 198 22.65 -14.93 0.81
N ILE A 199 23.37 -14.17 -0.01
CA ILE A 199 24.64 -14.63 -0.60
C ILE A 199 25.79 -13.74 -0.12
N ASP A 200 26.72 -14.37 0.58
CA ASP A 200 28.01 -13.79 0.91
C ASP A 200 28.98 -14.01 -0.26
N ASN A 201 29.46 -12.92 -0.85
CA ASN A 201 30.41 -12.95 -1.97
C ASN A 201 31.78 -13.56 -1.61
N ILE A 202 32.02 -13.91 -0.35
CA ILE A 202 33.33 -14.34 0.16
C ILE A 202 33.52 -15.88 0.16
N HIS A 203 32.45 -16.69 0.09
CA HIS A 203 32.55 -18.12 0.44
C HIS A 203 32.35 -19.13 -0.71
N ALA A 204 32.20 -18.67 -1.96
CA ALA A 204 31.96 -19.57 -3.09
C ALA A 204 33.13 -20.52 -3.43
N GLU A 205 34.34 -20.28 -2.91
CA GLU A 205 35.53 -21.06 -3.26
C GLU A 205 35.73 -22.35 -2.43
N TYR A 206 35.12 -22.49 -1.25
CA TYR A 206 35.51 -23.56 -0.30
C TYR A 206 34.38 -24.47 0.24
N GLU A 207 33.10 -24.12 0.08
CA GLU A 207 31.99 -24.98 0.54
C GLU A 207 30.91 -25.23 -0.53
N PRO A 208 30.91 -26.40 -1.21
CA PRO A 208 29.96 -26.71 -2.28
C PRO A 208 28.49 -26.87 -1.82
N LYS A 209 28.20 -26.81 -0.52
CA LYS A 209 26.83 -26.82 0.03
C LYS A 209 26.22 -25.42 0.19
N LEU A 210 27.03 -24.37 0.05
CA LEU A 210 26.63 -22.97 0.22
C LEU A 210 26.63 -22.19 -1.11
N THR A 211 26.96 -22.86 -2.22
CA THR A 211 26.97 -22.25 -3.55
C THR A 211 25.55 -22.28 -4.14
N PRO A 212 24.99 -21.13 -4.56
CA PRO A 212 23.69 -21.11 -5.20
C PRO A 212 23.65 -22.04 -6.41
N ASN A 213 22.53 -22.73 -6.60
CA ASN A 213 22.29 -23.53 -7.79
C ASN A 213 21.91 -22.63 -8.98
N LYS A 214 21.83 -23.23 -10.18
CA LYS A 214 21.48 -22.53 -11.41
C LYS A 214 20.20 -21.68 -11.27
N SER A 215 19.14 -22.24 -10.73
CA SER A 215 17.86 -21.54 -10.59
C SER A 215 17.94 -20.36 -9.62
N GLU A 216 18.76 -20.45 -8.57
CA GLU A 216 18.96 -19.36 -7.62
C GLU A 216 19.73 -18.20 -8.26
N PHE A 217 20.79 -18.47 -9.02
CA PHE A 217 21.49 -17.43 -9.78
C PHE A 217 20.60 -16.73 -10.80
N LEU A 218 19.79 -17.49 -11.55
CA LEU A 218 18.82 -16.90 -12.46
C LEU A 218 17.74 -16.10 -11.71
N ALA A 219 17.30 -16.53 -10.53
CA ALA A 219 16.34 -15.79 -9.72
C ALA A 219 16.91 -14.45 -9.24
N ILE A 220 18.18 -14.42 -8.81
CA ILE A 220 18.88 -13.17 -8.47
C ILE A 220 18.93 -12.24 -9.68
N TYR A 221 19.38 -12.71 -10.84
CA TYR A 221 19.40 -11.88 -12.05
C TYR A 221 18.00 -11.39 -12.44
N ASN A 222 17.00 -12.26 -12.35
CA ASN A 222 15.62 -11.90 -12.65
C ASN A 222 15.04 -10.88 -11.67
N GLU A 223 15.53 -10.81 -10.44
CA GLU A 223 15.11 -9.79 -9.47
C GLU A 223 15.94 -8.49 -9.62
N TRP A 224 17.27 -8.60 -9.74
CA TRP A 224 18.20 -7.47 -9.68
C TRP A 224 18.62 -6.89 -11.04
N GLY A 225 18.51 -7.68 -12.11
CA GLY A 225 18.98 -7.29 -13.44
C GLY A 225 20.50 -7.44 -13.58
N ASP A 226 21.10 -6.58 -14.40
CA ASP A 226 22.55 -6.56 -14.65
C ASP A 226 23.32 -6.37 -13.34
N MET A 227 24.02 -7.41 -12.90
CA MET A 227 24.75 -7.39 -11.63
C MET A 227 26.04 -6.58 -11.69
N SER A 228 26.48 -6.17 -12.89
CA SER A 228 27.69 -5.35 -13.05
C SER A 228 27.55 -3.98 -12.41
N THR A 229 26.33 -3.50 -12.16
CA THR A 229 26.06 -2.23 -11.50
C THR A 229 26.31 -2.26 -9.99
N PHE A 230 26.32 -3.43 -9.35
CA PHE A 230 26.34 -3.55 -7.88
C PHE A 230 27.72 -3.88 -7.29
N ASP A 231 28.82 -3.63 -8.02
CA ASP A 231 30.17 -4.05 -7.64
C ASP A 231 30.23 -5.54 -7.23
N TRP A 232 29.39 -6.36 -7.88
CA TRP A 232 29.20 -7.77 -7.59
C TRP A 232 30.44 -8.60 -7.97
N GLY A 233 31.08 -9.27 -7.00
CA GLY A 233 32.27 -10.09 -7.19
C GLY A 233 33.61 -9.34 -6.94
N THR A 234 34.67 -10.10 -6.64
CA THR A 234 35.98 -9.54 -6.21
C THR A 234 36.95 -9.22 -7.36
N GLY A 235 36.50 -9.31 -8.62
CA GLY A 235 37.32 -9.04 -9.80
C GLY A 235 36.59 -8.14 -10.79
N LYS A 236 37.23 -7.04 -11.21
CA LYS A 236 36.75 -6.23 -12.35
C LYS A 236 36.48 -7.17 -13.54
N ASN A 237 35.26 -7.13 -14.07
CA ASN A 237 34.84 -7.82 -15.30
C ASN A 237 34.69 -9.36 -15.22
N VAL A 238 34.39 -9.95 -14.05
CA VAL A 238 34.07 -11.40 -13.97
C VAL A 238 32.69 -11.61 -13.36
N TYR A 239 31.68 -11.77 -14.22
CA TYR A 239 30.27 -11.98 -13.85
C TYR A 239 29.77 -13.40 -14.15
N TYR A 240 30.69 -14.35 -14.34
CA TYR A 240 30.37 -15.72 -14.71
C TYR A 240 30.33 -16.63 -13.48
N TYR A 241 29.20 -17.27 -13.23
CA TYR A 241 29.03 -18.20 -12.12
C TYR A 241 28.82 -19.63 -12.60
N TYR A 242 29.56 -20.56 -11.99
CA TYR A 242 29.48 -21.98 -12.30
C TYR A 242 28.49 -22.66 -11.35
N ALA A 243 27.38 -23.16 -11.88
CA ALA A 243 26.51 -24.10 -11.18
C ALA A 243 26.80 -25.50 -11.71
N ARG A 244 27.35 -26.38 -10.88
CA ARG A 244 27.68 -27.76 -11.26
C ARG A 244 26.41 -28.49 -11.73
N LYS A 245 26.43 -29.05 -12.94
CA LYS A 245 25.33 -29.88 -13.47
C LYS A 245 25.55 -31.34 -13.11
N ASP A 246 26.74 -31.86 -13.40
CA ASP A 246 27.13 -33.25 -13.15
C ASP A 246 28.67 -33.37 -13.03
N SER A 247 29.24 -34.55 -13.26
CA SER A 247 30.69 -34.77 -13.21
C SER A 247 31.44 -34.30 -14.47
N VAL A 248 30.72 -33.91 -15.53
CA VAL A 248 31.25 -33.61 -16.87
C VAL A 248 30.92 -32.18 -17.31
N TYR A 249 29.83 -31.59 -16.83
CA TYR A 249 29.38 -30.26 -17.24
C TYR A 249 29.06 -29.32 -16.06
N SER A 250 29.28 -28.03 -16.31
CA SER A 250 28.81 -26.92 -15.47
C SER A 250 27.97 -25.96 -16.29
N TYR A 251 26.91 -25.43 -15.69
CA TYR A 251 26.24 -24.25 -16.19
C TYR A 251 27.07 -23.03 -15.85
N VAL A 252 27.25 -22.15 -16.82
CA VAL A 252 27.81 -20.81 -16.63
C VAL A 252 26.70 -19.82 -16.84
N ILE A 253 26.45 -18.98 -15.84
CA ILE A 253 25.49 -17.89 -15.91
C ILE A 253 26.28 -16.59 -15.96
N ASP A 254 26.07 -15.81 -17.01
CA ASP A 254 26.57 -14.44 -17.12
C ASP A 254 25.59 -13.50 -16.40
N MET A 255 25.97 -13.01 -15.23
CA MET A 255 25.13 -12.15 -14.40
C MET A 255 25.00 -10.71 -14.91
N SER A 256 25.68 -10.35 -16.02
CA SER A 256 25.43 -9.07 -16.70
C SER A 256 24.32 -9.15 -17.74
N THR A 257 24.12 -10.32 -18.34
CA THR A 257 23.11 -10.54 -19.40
C THR A 257 22.01 -11.53 -19.03
N GLY A 258 22.19 -12.28 -17.94
CA GLY A 258 21.34 -13.40 -17.55
C GLY A 258 21.49 -14.63 -18.45
N SER A 259 22.44 -14.59 -19.38
CA SER A 259 22.62 -15.64 -20.38
C SER A 259 23.19 -16.90 -19.75
N GLU A 260 22.66 -18.04 -20.18
CA GLU A 260 23.13 -19.36 -19.76
C GLU A 260 23.99 -19.98 -20.87
N SER A 261 25.07 -20.65 -20.46
CA SER A 261 25.86 -21.51 -21.34
C SER A 261 26.28 -22.78 -20.62
N LEU A 262 26.52 -23.85 -21.38
CA LEU A 262 26.99 -25.13 -20.83
C LEU A 262 28.46 -25.30 -21.18
N TYR A 263 29.31 -25.52 -20.18
CA TYR A 263 30.74 -25.73 -20.36
C TYR A 263 31.18 -27.11 -19.88
N PRO A 264 31.98 -27.85 -20.67
CA PRO A 264 32.58 -29.09 -20.22
C PRO A 264 33.64 -28.82 -19.13
N ILE A 265 33.57 -29.58 -18.04
CA ILE A 265 34.57 -29.59 -16.97
C ILE A 265 35.74 -30.42 -17.47
N HIS A 266 36.65 -29.80 -18.23
CA HIS A 266 37.93 -30.44 -18.52
C HIS A 266 38.75 -30.45 -17.23
N SER A 267 39.23 -31.64 -16.87
CA SER A 267 39.87 -31.98 -15.61
C SER A 267 40.89 -30.93 -15.16
N CYS A 268 40.69 -30.42 -13.94
CA CYS A 268 41.69 -29.80 -13.09
C CYS A 268 42.45 -28.61 -13.69
N ASP A 269 41.79 -27.45 -13.79
CA ASP A 269 42.36 -26.17 -13.35
C ASP A 269 41.22 -25.16 -13.11
N SER A 270 40.88 -25.02 -11.82
CA SER A 270 40.28 -23.81 -11.23
C SER A 270 38.92 -23.33 -11.78
N ALA A 271 37.84 -23.80 -11.14
CA ALA A 271 36.59 -23.03 -11.02
C ALA A 271 36.77 -21.69 -10.26
N THR A 272 38.00 -21.40 -9.84
CA THR A 272 38.49 -20.12 -9.36
C THR A 272 38.99 -19.28 -10.53
N LYS A 273 38.16 -18.32 -10.95
CA LYS A 273 38.59 -17.13 -11.73
C LYS A 273 39.08 -17.40 -13.16
N LEU A 274 38.19 -17.88 -14.03
CA LEU A 274 38.35 -17.66 -15.47
C LEU A 274 37.92 -16.23 -15.79
N THR A 275 38.88 -15.30 -15.77
CA THR A 275 38.77 -14.02 -16.45
C THR A 275 38.63 -14.30 -17.94
N LEU A 276 37.40 -14.52 -18.43
CA LEU A 276 37.13 -14.50 -19.86
C LEU A 276 37.29 -13.06 -20.31
N THR A 277 38.54 -12.70 -20.64
CA THR A 277 38.82 -11.50 -21.42
C THR A 277 37.99 -11.63 -22.69
N SER A 278 37.11 -10.65 -22.91
CA SER A 278 36.32 -10.56 -24.13
C SER A 278 37.26 -10.77 -25.31
N LYS A 279 36.99 -11.80 -26.11
CA LYS A 279 37.66 -11.94 -27.40
C LYS A 279 37.22 -10.70 -28.21
N PRO A 280 38.13 -9.85 -28.70
CA PRO A 280 37.75 -8.91 -29.73
C PRO A 280 37.31 -9.73 -30.95
N ILE A 281 36.25 -9.25 -31.61
CA ILE A 281 35.76 -9.76 -32.90
C ILE A 281 36.92 -9.78 -33.90
#